data_AF-A0AAW9SKL7-F1
#
_entry.id   AF-A0AAW9SKL7-F1
#
_cell.length_a   1.000
_cell.length_b   1.000
_cell.length_c   1.000
_cell.angle_alpha   90.00
_cell.angle_beta   90.00
_cell.angle_gamma   90.00
#
_symmetry.space_group_name_H-M   'P 1'
#
loop_
_entity.id
_entity.type
_entity.pdbx_description
1 polymer ?
#
loop_
_entity_poly.entity_id
_entity_poly.type
_entity_poly.pdbx_seq_one_letter_code
_entity_poly.pdbx_strand_id
1 'polypeptide(L)' 'MTQTSLVDGAAETPADPHAPMTDYQAAVLLQLCEDTGEDYDDALTSRQADRRIDTLRGMAE' A
#
# COMPACT_ATOMS: atom_id res chain seq x y z
N MET A 1 24.63 10.10 -18.88
CA MET A 1 24.39 9.61 -17.51
C MET A 1 22.92 9.24 -17.43
N THR A 2 22.58 8.00 -17.73
CA THR A 2 21.19 7.53 -17.77
C THR A 2 21.18 6.05 -17.42
N GLN A 3 20.64 5.71 -16.25
CA GLN A 3 19.78 4.54 -16.15
C GLN A 3 18.85 4.70 -14.96
N THR A 4 17.61 5.05 -15.29
CA THR A 4 16.44 4.91 -14.42
C THR A 4 16.19 3.41 -14.26
N SER A 5 16.31 2.91 -13.04
CA SER A 5 15.98 1.52 -12.71
C SER A 5 14.61 1.51 -12.05
N LEU A 6 13.57 1.53 -12.88
CA LEU A 6 12.25 1.00 -12.53
C LEU A 6 12.37 -0.51 -12.55
N VAL A 7 12.45 -1.13 -11.38
CA VAL A 7 12.20 -2.57 -11.23
C VAL A 7 10.82 -2.72 -10.58
N ASP A 8 9.80 -2.66 -11.42
CA ASP A 8 8.46 -3.13 -11.09
C ASP A 8 8.47 -4.64 -11.28
N GLY A 9 8.59 -5.35 -10.15
CA GLY A 9 8.60 -6.80 -10.08
C GLY A 9 7.45 -7.26 -9.19
N ALA A 10 6.23 -7.03 -9.63
CA ALA A 10 5.03 -7.44 -8.92
C ALA A 10 4.75 -8.96 -9.07
N ALA A 11 4.65 -9.61 -7.89
CA ALA A 11 4.05 -10.93 -7.57
C ALA A 11 4.82 -12.17 -8.08
N GLU A 12 4.97 -13.29 -7.36
CA GLU A 12 3.92 -14.10 -6.69
C GLU A 12 4.51 -14.98 -5.54
N THR A 13 4.90 -14.39 -4.41
CA THR A 13 5.23 -15.16 -3.20
C THR A 13 4.03 -15.09 -2.25
N PRO A 14 3.60 -16.19 -1.58
CA PRO A 14 2.58 -16.09 -0.53
C PRO A 14 2.96 -14.96 0.42
N ALA A 15 2.07 -13.97 0.56
CA ALA A 15 2.36 -12.73 1.25
C ALA A 15 2.83 -13.05 2.67
N ASP A 16 4.12 -12.92 2.91
CA ASP A 16 4.67 -13.00 4.26
C ASP A 16 3.96 -11.90 5.07
N PRO A 17 3.38 -12.20 6.23
CA PRO A 17 2.60 -11.21 6.99
C PRO A 17 3.46 -10.05 7.51
N HIS A 18 4.79 -10.18 7.46
CA HIS A 18 5.79 -9.18 7.78
C HIS A 18 6.46 -8.57 6.53
N ALA A 19 6.07 -8.99 5.32
CA ALA A 19 6.54 -8.36 4.10
C ALA A 19 6.14 -6.87 4.07
N PRO A 20 6.98 -6.01 3.48
CA PRO A 20 6.62 -4.61 3.26
C PRO A 20 5.35 -4.51 2.40
N MET A 21 4.68 -3.37 2.47
CA MET A 21 3.54 -3.06 1.62
C MET A 21 3.90 -3.17 0.12
N THR A 22 2.99 -3.74 -0.67
CA THR A 22 3.15 -3.78 -2.13
C THR A 22 2.84 -2.42 -2.75
N ASP A 23 3.40 -2.11 -3.93
CA ASP A 23 3.12 -0.85 -4.63
C ASP A 23 1.63 -0.62 -4.88
N TYR A 24 0.88 -1.68 -5.18
CA TYR A 24 -0.57 -1.63 -5.33
C TYR A 24 -1.27 -1.21 -4.03
N GLN A 25 -0.90 -1.83 -2.91
CA GLN A 25 -1.47 -1.47 -1.60
C GLN A 25 -1.10 -0.04 -1.22
N ALA A 26 0.13 0.40 -1.47
CA ALA A 26 0.59 1.76 -1.20
C ALA A 26 -0.25 2.80 -1.98
N ALA A 27 -0.46 2.58 -3.27
CA ALA A 27 -1.27 3.46 -4.10
C ALA A 27 -2.74 3.53 -3.64
N VAL A 28 -3.34 2.39 -3.31
CA VAL A 28 -4.71 2.33 -2.80
C VAL A 28 -4.84 3.01 -1.44
N LEU A 29 -3.89 2.75 -0.53
CA LEU A 29 -3.88 3.35 0.80
C LEU A 29 -3.73 4.86 0.73
N LEU A 30 -2.82 5.36 -0.10
CA LEU A 30 -2.60 6.80 -0.29
C LEU A 30 -3.88 7.50 -0.77
N GLN A 31 -4.53 6.97 -1.81
CA GLN A 31 -5.76 7.56 -2.34
C GLN A 31 -6.87 7.61 -1.30
N LEU A 32 -7.02 6.57 -0.48
CA LEU A 32 -8.03 6.52 0.57
C LEU A 32 -7.71 7.50 1.70
N CYS A 33 -6.45 7.62 2.11
CA CYS A 33 -6.01 8.61 3.08
C CYS A 33 -6.31 10.04 2.60
N GLU A 34 -6.07 10.34 1.33
CA GLU A 34 -6.40 11.64 0.73
C GLU A 34 -7.91 11.92 0.72
N ASP A 35 -8.74 10.91 0.43
CA ASP A 35 -10.19 11.04 0.38
C ASP A 35 -10.82 11.22 1.77
N THR A 36 -10.35 10.46 2.76
CA THR A 36 -10.86 10.53 4.14
C THR A 36 -10.18 11.62 4.98
N GLY A 37 -9.10 12.22 4.48
CA GLY A 37 -8.26 13.17 5.22
C GLY A 37 -7.43 12.54 6.35
N GLU A 38 -7.14 11.24 6.25
CA GLU A 38 -6.37 10.49 7.25
C GLU A 38 -4.87 10.47 6.91
N ASP A 39 -4.01 10.27 7.91
CA ASP A 39 -2.57 10.15 7.68
C ASP A 39 -2.21 8.85 6.92
N TYR A 40 -1.27 9.00 5.98
CA TYR A 40 -0.66 7.90 5.25
C TYR A 40 0.59 7.40 5.99
N ASP A 41 0.71 6.08 6.16
CA ASP A 41 1.83 5.41 6.82
C ASP A 41 2.48 4.41 5.84
N ASP A 42 3.71 4.70 5.41
CA ASP A 42 4.48 3.85 4.49
C ASP A 42 5.25 2.72 5.19
N ALA A 43 5.34 2.75 6.53
CA ALA A 43 6.03 1.74 7.31
C ALA A 43 5.17 0.50 7.57
N LEU A 44 3.90 0.50 7.12
CA LEU A 44 2.99 -0.63 7.25
C LEU A 44 3.47 -1.85 6.46
N THR A 45 3.32 -3.03 7.06
CA THR A 45 3.46 -4.29 6.33
C THR A 45 2.29 -4.50 5.39
N SER A 46 2.43 -5.37 4.39
CA SER A 46 1.37 -5.71 3.44
C SER A 46 0.06 -6.08 4.15
N ARG A 47 0.14 -6.92 5.19
CA ARG A 47 -1.04 -7.32 5.98
C ARG A 47 -1.65 -6.16 6.78
N GLN A 48 -0.83 -5.23 7.27
CA GLN A 48 -1.32 -4.06 7.99
C GLN A 48 -1.99 -3.08 7.03
N ALA A 49 -1.39 -2.87 5.85
CA ALA A 49 -1.96 -2.07 4.78
C ALA A 49 -3.34 -2.58 4.35
N ASP A 50 -3.51 -3.90 4.15
CA ASP A 50 -4.83 -4.47 3.82
C ASP A 50 -5.91 -4.12 4.85
N ARG A 51 -5.59 -4.24 6.15
CA ARG A 51 -6.54 -3.89 7.22
C ARG A 51 -6.87 -2.40 7.24
N ARG A 52 -5.86 -1.56 6.99
CA ARG A 52 -6.04 -0.11 6.96
C ARG A 52 -6.89 0.30 5.77
N ILE A 53 -6.63 -0.27 4.59
CA ILE A 53 -7.43 -0.09 3.38
C ILE A 53 -8.89 -0.46 3.62
N ASP A 54 -9.15 -1.63 4.22
CA ASP A 54 -10.51 -2.07 4.55
C ASP A 54 -11.24 -1.08 5.47
N THR A 55 -10.54 -0.60 6.51
CA THR A 55 -11.07 0.40 7.45
C THR A 55 -11.42 1.71 6.74
N LEU A 56 -10.51 2.24 5.92
CA LEU A 56 -10.70 3.52 5.23
C LEU A 56 -11.77 3.42 4.15
N ARG A 57 -11.89 2.28 3.45
CA ARG A 57 -12.98 2.05 2.49
C ARG A 57 -14.35 2.18 3.13
N GLY A 58 -14.53 1.66 4.34
CA GLY A 58 -15.79 1.80 5.07
C GLY A 58 -16.07 3.24 5.56
N MET A 59 -15.08 4.14 5.55
CA MET A 59 -15.25 5.56 5.91
C MET A 59 -15.54 6.44 4.69
N ALA A 60 -15.09 6.03 3.50
CA ALA A 60 -15.30 6.74 2.23
C ALA A 60 -16.69 6.47 1.58
N GLU A 61 -17.51 5.60 2.18
CA GLU A 61 -18.89 5.29 1.75
C GLU A 61 -19.93 6.34 2.19
#